data_AF-A0A2U9PBT1-F1
#
_entry.id   AF-A0A2U9PBT1-F1
#
_cell.length_a   1.000
_cell.length_b   1.000
_cell.length_c   1.000
_cell.angle_alpha   90.00
_cell.angle_beta   90.00
_cell.angle_gamma   90.00
#
_symmetry.space_group_name_H-M   'P 1'
#
loop_
_entity.id
_entity.type
_entity.pdbx_description
1 polymer ?
#
loop_
_entity_poly.entity_id
_entity_poly.type
_entity_poly.pdbx_seq_one_letter_code
_entity_poly.pdbx_strand_id
1 'polypeptide(L)'
;MVLAVAVLTLATGCIWQPQTLARADIVGTWTEGDIGTVLFKDDGTVVVTNLAKFNNDGDKVSECSGTGEWGAYPDDKEAEQVWTTVCDGNPWEFGGSKAHPTMRRGVGDPDNGDYQTLSRK
;
A
#
# COMPACT_ATOMS: atom_id res chain seq x y z
N MET A 1 -38.62 21.36 -27.73
CA MET A 1 -37.57 21.72 -26.76
C MET A 1 -36.76 20.47 -26.48
N VAL A 2 -35.50 20.42 -26.91
CA VAL A 2 -34.61 19.29 -26.63
C VAL A 2 -33.86 19.63 -25.34
N LEU A 3 -34.12 18.88 -24.27
CA LEU A 3 -33.37 18.98 -23.03
C LEU A 3 -32.00 18.33 -23.25
N ALA A 4 -30.97 19.16 -23.41
CA ALA A 4 -29.59 18.70 -23.40
C ALA A 4 -29.22 18.32 -21.97
N VAL A 5 -29.09 17.01 -21.71
CA VAL A 5 -28.52 16.50 -20.46
C VAL A 5 -27.00 16.57 -20.61
N ALA A 6 -26.39 17.58 -19.99
CA ALA A 6 -24.94 17.67 -19.86
C ALA A 6 -24.50 16.64 -18.82
N VAL A 7 -23.94 15.52 -19.28
CA VAL A 7 -23.25 14.56 -18.42
C VAL A 7 -21.84 15.09 -18.20
N LEU A 8 -21.58 15.67 -17.02
CA LEU A 8 -20.24 16.00 -16.57
C LEU A 8 -19.57 14.69 -16.11
N THR A 9 -18.78 14.09 -16.99
CA THR A 9 -17.84 13.03 -16.59
C THR A 9 -16.68 13.70 -15.85
N LEU A 10 -16.71 13.70 -14.52
CA LEU A 10 -15.54 14.00 -13.72
C LEU A 10 -14.53 12.89 -13.94
N ALA A 11 -13.52 13.15 -14.76
CA ALA A 11 -12.29 12.36 -14.76
C ALA A 11 -11.59 12.64 -13.41
N THR A 12 -12.01 11.93 -12.36
CA THR A 12 -11.22 11.84 -11.14
C THR A 12 -9.98 11.03 -11.50
N GLY A 13 -8.91 11.71 -11.94
CA GLY A 13 -7.58 11.16 -11.72
C GLY A 13 -7.52 10.82 -10.24
N CYS A 14 -7.27 9.56 -9.90
CA CYS A 14 -7.18 9.10 -8.52
C CYS A 14 -6.06 9.88 -7.82
N ILE A 15 -6.38 11.03 -7.26
CA ILE A 15 -5.48 11.77 -6.38
C ILE A 15 -5.26 10.86 -5.19
N TRP A 16 -4.00 10.52 -4.92
CA TRP A 16 -3.66 9.85 -3.67
C TRP A 16 -4.16 10.71 -2.50
N GLN A 17 -5.03 10.14 -1.68
CA GLN A 17 -5.51 10.77 -0.47
C GLN A 17 -4.84 10.08 0.72
N PRO A 18 -3.79 10.68 1.32
CA PRO A 18 -3.16 10.14 2.51
C PRO A 18 -4.19 9.92 3.62
N GLN A 19 -4.04 8.82 4.36
CA GLN A 19 -4.85 8.50 5.53
C GLN A 19 -3.94 8.02 6.66
N THR A 20 -4.42 8.13 7.89
CA THR A 20 -3.86 7.39 9.01
C THR A 20 -4.76 6.20 9.33
N LEU A 21 -4.18 5.12 9.82
CA LEU A 21 -4.91 3.91 10.25
C LEU A 21 -4.55 3.55 11.68
N ALA A 22 -5.51 3.05 12.46
CA ALA A 22 -5.18 2.41 13.72
C ALA A 22 -4.52 1.05 13.46
N ARG A 23 -3.70 0.56 14.40
CA ARG A 23 -3.03 -0.76 14.32
C ARG A 23 -4.02 -1.88 13.97
N ALA A 24 -5.20 -1.85 14.57
CA ALA A 24 -6.26 -2.82 14.32
C ALA A 24 -6.80 -2.79 12.88
N ASP A 25 -6.75 -1.63 12.22
CA ASP A 25 -7.17 -1.48 10.82
C ASP A 25 -6.07 -1.91 9.83
N ILE A 26 -4.81 -1.87 10.26
CA ILE A 26 -3.66 -2.39 9.49
C ILE A 26 -3.66 -3.92 9.46
N VAL A 27 -4.03 -4.55 10.58
CA VAL A 27 -4.11 -6.02 10.70
C VAL A 27 -5.00 -6.61 9.61
N GLY A 28 -4.51 -7.66 8.96
CA GLY A 28 -5.19 -8.33 7.85
C GLY A 28 -4.28 -8.53 6.65
N THR A 29 -4.90 -8.98 5.56
CA THR A 29 -4.21 -9.30 4.30
C THR A 29 -4.31 -8.13 3.33
N TRP A 30 -3.15 -7.74 2.80
CA TRP A 30 -2.98 -6.74 1.76
C TRP A 30 -2.40 -7.43 0.52
N THR A 31 -3.00 -7.19 -0.65
CA THR A 31 -2.58 -7.85 -1.89
C THR A 31 -2.98 -7.03 -3.11
N GLU A 32 -2.23 -7.18 -4.20
CA GLU A 32 -2.58 -6.65 -5.51
C GLU A 32 -1.97 -7.56 -6.58
N GLY A 33 -2.79 -8.02 -7.53
CA GLY A 33 -2.38 -8.82 -8.69
C GLY A 33 -1.16 -9.73 -8.48
N ASP A 34 -0.13 -9.50 -9.29
CA ASP A 34 1.17 -10.19 -9.29
C ASP A 34 2.25 -9.46 -8.46
N ILE A 35 1.83 -8.48 -7.66
CA ILE A 35 2.69 -7.66 -6.81
C ILE A 35 2.98 -8.35 -5.48
N GLY A 36 2.09 -9.25 -5.03
CA GLY A 36 2.29 -10.13 -3.88
C GLY A 36 1.25 -9.96 -2.77
N THR A 37 1.56 -10.54 -1.61
CA THR A 37 0.70 -10.52 -0.42
C THR A 37 1.49 -10.22 0.84
N VAL A 38 0.92 -9.37 1.70
CA VAL A 38 1.42 -9.06 3.04
C VAL A 38 0.29 -9.30 4.05
N LEU A 39 0.51 -10.18 5.02
CA LEU A 39 -0.39 -10.42 6.14
C LEU A 39 0.22 -9.80 7.41
N PHE A 40 -0.39 -8.75 7.92
CA PHE A 40 -0.07 -8.20 9.24
C PHE A 40 -0.94 -8.89 10.28
N LYS A 41 -0.33 -9.50 11.30
CA LYS A 41 -1.01 -10.07 12.46
C LYS A 41 -1.04 -9.09 13.62
N ASP A 42 -2.02 -9.23 14.49
CA ASP A 42 -2.21 -8.38 15.67
C ASP A 42 -1.04 -8.44 16.66
N ASP A 43 -0.42 -9.62 16.79
CA ASP A 43 0.74 -9.89 17.63
C ASP A 43 2.05 -9.21 17.17
N GLY A 44 2.03 -8.47 16.06
CA GLY A 44 3.22 -7.83 15.49
C GLY A 44 4.00 -8.69 14.49
N THR A 45 3.55 -9.90 14.19
CA THR A 45 4.13 -10.74 13.13
C THR A 45 3.64 -10.27 11.75
N VAL A 46 4.52 -10.25 10.77
CA VAL A 46 4.18 -10.06 9.36
C VAL A 46 4.60 -11.28 8.54
N VAL A 47 3.72 -11.74 7.65
CA VAL A 47 4.02 -12.81 6.69
C VAL A 47 3.91 -12.25 5.29
N VAL A 48 4.98 -12.40 4.51
CA VAL A 48 5.08 -11.89 3.15
C VAL A 48 5.17 -13.07 2.18
N THR A 49 4.41 -13.01 1.09
CA THR A 49 4.41 -14.04 0.04
C THR A 49 4.51 -13.38 -1.33
N ASN A 50 5.55 -13.73 -2.07
CA ASN A 50 5.84 -13.34 -3.45
C ASN A 50 5.75 -11.82 -3.67
N LEU A 51 6.23 -11.03 -2.70
CA LEU A 51 6.22 -9.58 -2.81
C LEU A 51 7.27 -9.14 -3.82
N ALA A 52 6.83 -8.46 -4.88
CA ALA A 52 7.69 -7.96 -5.93
C ALA A 52 8.77 -7.02 -5.38
N LYS A 53 9.98 -7.20 -5.91
CA LYS A 53 11.15 -6.32 -5.70
C LYS A 53 11.50 -5.64 -7.01
N PHE A 54 11.81 -4.36 -6.92
CA PHE A 54 12.05 -3.49 -8.08
C PHE A 54 13.50 -3.00 -8.09
N ASN A 55 14.07 -2.81 -9.27
CA ASN A 55 15.35 -2.12 -9.45
C ASN A 55 15.15 -0.59 -9.50
N ASN A 56 16.22 0.18 -9.74
CA ASN A 56 16.16 1.64 -9.82
C ASN A 56 15.33 2.15 -11.01
N ASP A 57 15.19 1.35 -12.07
CA ASP A 57 14.40 1.72 -13.25
C ASP A 57 12.89 1.48 -13.04
N GLY A 58 12.47 0.94 -11.88
CA GLY A 58 11.08 0.62 -11.59
C GLY A 58 10.64 -0.75 -12.13
N ASP A 59 11.56 -1.55 -12.68
CA ASP A 59 11.26 -2.89 -13.20
C ASP A 59 11.25 -3.93 -12.08
N LYS A 60 10.26 -4.84 -12.11
CA LYS A 60 10.23 -6.02 -11.24
C LYS A 60 11.40 -6.95 -11.62
N VAL A 61 12.30 -7.19 -10.67
CA VAL A 61 13.50 -8.02 -10.88
C VAL A 61 13.51 -9.31 -10.08
N SER A 62 12.74 -9.39 -9.00
CA SER A 62 12.64 -10.61 -8.17
C SER A 62 11.41 -10.55 -7.28
N GLU A 63 11.24 -11.58 -6.45
CA GLU A 63 10.19 -11.66 -5.44
C GLU A 63 10.81 -12.02 -4.08
N CYS A 64 10.12 -11.64 -3.02
CA CYS A 64 10.50 -11.95 -1.65
C CYS A 64 9.35 -12.57 -0.87
N SER A 65 9.67 -13.59 -0.09
CA SER A 65 8.77 -14.28 0.82
C SER A 65 9.47 -14.50 2.15
N GLY A 66 8.73 -14.44 3.25
CA GLY A 66 9.29 -14.66 4.58
C GLY A 66 8.35 -14.29 5.71
N THR A 67 8.84 -14.40 6.93
CA THR A 67 8.14 -13.98 8.14
C THR A 67 9.07 -13.08 8.94
N GLY A 68 8.51 -12.02 9.53
CA GLY A 68 9.23 -11.07 10.36
C GLY A 68 8.27 -10.36 11.30
N GLU A 69 8.68 -9.16 11.72
CA GLU A 69 7.92 -8.29 12.61
C GLU A 69 7.54 -7.00 11.88
N TRP A 70 6.50 -6.33 12.38
CA TRP A 70 6.07 -5.03 11.87
C TRP A 70 5.73 -4.05 13.00
N GLY A 71 5.89 -2.77 12.70
CA GLY A 71 5.54 -1.68 13.62
C GLY A 71 4.88 -0.51 12.91
N ALA A 72 4.02 0.19 13.65
CA ALA A 72 3.33 1.39 13.20
C ALA A 72 4.11 2.64 13.61
N TYR A 73 4.03 3.69 12.80
CA TYR A 73 4.58 5.02 13.09
C TYR A 73 3.54 6.10 12.77
N PRO A 74 3.41 7.18 13.57
CA PRO A 74 4.16 7.45 14.80
C PRO A 74 3.71 6.61 16.00
N ASP A 75 2.47 6.15 16.01
CA ASP A 75 1.91 5.29 17.05
C ASP A 75 0.78 4.39 16.53
N ASP A 76 0.29 3.50 17.40
CA ASP A 76 -0.71 2.48 17.07
C ASP A 76 -2.15 3.04 16.89
N LYS A 77 -2.41 4.31 17.21
CA LYS A 77 -3.76 4.90 17.10
C LYS A 77 -3.99 5.54 15.74
N GLU A 78 -2.99 6.25 15.23
CA GLU A 78 -3.08 7.02 13.98
C GLU A 78 -1.78 6.85 13.18
N ALA A 79 -1.50 5.63 12.75
CA ALA A 79 -0.30 5.31 12.01
C ALA A 79 -0.35 5.93 10.60
N GLU A 80 0.67 6.71 10.28
CA GLU A 80 0.96 7.21 8.94
C GLU A 80 1.70 6.16 8.10
N GLN A 81 2.52 5.32 8.77
CA GLN A 81 3.38 4.34 8.12
C GLN A 81 3.43 3.00 8.85
N VAL A 82 3.76 1.93 8.11
CA VAL A 82 4.15 0.63 8.66
C VAL A 82 5.48 0.15 8.06
N TRP A 83 6.41 -0.26 8.93
CA TRP A 83 7.68 -0.88 8.56
C TRP A 83 7.67 -2.39 8.85
N THR A 84 8.53 -3.14 8.17
CA THR A 84 8.68 -4.59 8.34
C THR A 84 10.15 -4.98 8.48
N THR A 85 10.46 -6.02 9.27
CA THR A 85 11.82 -6.60 9.36
C THR A 85 12.11 -7.65 8.29
N VAL A 86 11.14 -7.91 7.41
CA VAL A 86 11.22 -8.87 6.32
C VAL A 86 10.98 -8.14 5.00
N CYS A 87 11.62 -8.63 3.94
CA CYS A 87 11.50 -8.09 2.59
C CYS A 87 11.77 -6.58 2.53
N ASP A 88 13.01 -6.22 2.91
CA ASP A 88 13.56 -4.87 2.94
C ASP A 88 13.03 -3.95 1.84
N GLY A 89 12.73 -2.71 2.22
CA GLY A 89 12.23 -1.67 1.34
C GLY A 89 11.78 -0.45 2.13
N ASN A 90 11.25 0.55 1.43
CA ASN A 90 10.66 1.72 2.06
C ASN A 90 9.44 1.33 2.94
N PRO A 91 9.15 2.08 4.01
CA PRO A 91 7.92 1.92 4.76
C PRO A 91 6.68 2.05 3.85
N TRP A 92 5.61 1.36 4.22
CA TRP A 92 4.32 1.52 3.58
C TRP A 92 3.61 2.74 4.16
N GLU A 93 3.01 3.53 3.29
CA GLU A 93 2.14 4.67 3.61
C GLU A 93 0.69 4.30 3.29
N PHE A 94 -0.25 4.87 4.04
CA PHE A 94 -1.68 4.58 3.86
C PHE A 94 -2.42 5.68 3.10
N GLY A 95 -3.43 5.25 2.34
CA GLY A 95 -4.32 6.14 1.62
C GLY A 95 -5.60 5.44 1.19
N GLY A 96 -6.29 6.05 0.22
CA GLY A 96 -7.60 5.59 -0.22
C GLY A 96 -8.69 6.09 0.73
N SER A 97 -9.75 5.30 0.89
CA SER A 97 -10.88 5.66 1.78
C SER A 97 -10.92 4.75 3.00
N LYS A 98 -11.60 5.18 4.07
CA LYS A 98 -11.81 4.31 5.24
C LYS A 98 -12.48 2.97 4.90
N ALA A 99 -13.35 2.95 3.89
CA ALA A 99 -14.03 1.73 3.45
C ALA A 99 -13.14 0.84 2.57
N HIS A 100 -12.22 1.46 1.82
CA HIS A 100 -11.32 0.79 0.88
C HIS A 100 -9.91 1.37 1.05
N PRO A 101 -9.20 0.99 2.13
CA PRO A 101 -7.87 1.47 2.37
C PRO A 101 -6.89 0.78 1.41
N THR A 102 -5.88 1.54 0.99
CA THR A 102 -4.75 1.07 0.20
C THR A 102 -3.47 1.44 0.93
N MET A 103 -2.43 0.64 0.74
CA MET A 103 -1.08 1.01 1.17
C MET A 103 -0.14 1.04 -0.02
N ARG A 104 0.85 1.92 0.01
CA ARG A 104 1.87 2.00 -1.03
C ARG A 104 3.24 2.28 -0.45
N ARG A 105 4.30 1.91 -1.16
CA ARG A 105 5.66 2.34 -0.85
C ARG A 105 6.37 2.75 -2.12
N GLY A 106 7.26 3.73 -2.02
CA GLY A 106 8.09 4.15 -3.16
C GLY A 106 9.01 3.02 -3.61
N VAL A 107 9.18 2.89 -4.91
CA VAL A 107 10.09 1.93 -5.56
C VAL A 107 10.84 2.61 -6.69
N GLY A 108 11.95 2.01 -7.14
CA GLY A 108 12.76 2.61 -8.18
C GLY A 108 13.42 3.91 -7.76
N ASP A 109 13.74 4.73 -8.76
CA ASP A 109 14.27 6.07 -8.58
C ASP A 109 13.23 6.98 -7.91
N PRO A 110 13.52 7.59 -6.75
CA PRO A 110 12.60 8.49 -6.07
C PRO A 110 12.10 9.66 -6.92
N ASP A 111 12.88 10.11 -7.91
CA ASP A 111 12.51 11.22 -8.78
C ASP A 111 11.42 10.83 -9.81
N ASN A 112 11.21 9.53 -10.06
CA ASN A 112 10.19 9.03 -10.99
C ASN A 112 8.80 8.94 -10.34
N GLY A 113 8.73 8.81 -9.01
CA GLY A 113 7.46 8.69 -8.30
C GLY A 113 6.74 7.36 -8.54
N ASP A 114 7.48 6.26 -8.72
CA ASP A 114 6.92 4.93 -8.87
C ASP A 114 6.54 4.32 -7.52
N TYR A 115 5.40 3.62 -7.48
CA TYR A 115 4.85 3.05 -6.25
C TYR A 115 4.45 1.59 -6.43
N GLN A 116 4.88 0.77 -5.48
CA GLN A 116 4.25 -0.53 -5.23
C GLN A 116 3.01 -0.29 -4.37
N THR A 117 1.83 -0.68 -4.84
CA THR A 117 0.55 -0.48 -4.14
C THR A 117 -0.11 -1.81 -3.84
N LEU A 118 -0.70 -1.94 -2.65
CA LEU A 118 -1.47 -3.09 -2.21
C LEU A 118 -2.82 -2.65 -1.65
N SER A 119 -3.87 -3.40 -1.97
CA SER A 119 -5.23 -3.16 -1.48
C SER A 119 -5.56 -4.12 -0.35
N ARG A 120 -6.40 -3.70 0.60
CA ARG A 120 -6.90 -4.61 1.63
C ARG A 120 -7.87 -5.62 1.01
N LYS A 121 -7.70 -6.91 1.33
CA LYS A 121 -8.58 -7.99 0.87
C LYS A 121 -9.89 -8.07 1.66
#